data_AF-A0A5Q4E550-F1
#
_entry.id   AF-A0A5Q4E550-F1
#
_cell.length_a   1.000
_cell.length_b   1.000
_cell.length_c   1.000
_cell.angle_alpha   90.00
_cell.angle_beta   90.00
_cell.angle_gamma   90.00
#
_symmetry.space_group_name_H-M   'P 1'
#
loop_
_entity.id
_entity.type
_entity.pdbx_description
1 polymer ?
#
loop_
_entity_poly.entity_id
_entity_poly.type
_entity_poly.pdbx_seq_one_letter_code
_entity_poly.pdbx_strand_id
1 'polypeptide(L)'
;MTEAYILFAQHGWADTNQAMLTLAEQLAVESAQVVVPCLNYAMTWLRMAPLIDQVEGQAAAALAQQPDLPLRIVGHSMGGLIWLEVLNRHPEWWPRVEFLVLVGSPVGGADLGRMLDPLQVGVGVAADLGRDRRAIAARIAAAIPTLSIAGDVDGGSDGTITVESTRVPNGQFVCLGGLNHAALRYHPRVVDQIQQFWAGHNLSAPLLPHVVVDQLRQIPGMTDAHRREFSRATPWHTFADGTQISLWRSPFGIHHVFLSSQDGDCLYSGYVGWLHTEAMWQGLKALRADAELLQPG
;
A
#
# COMPACT_ATOMS: atom_id res chain seq x y z
N MET A 1 -2.08 -26.79 20.56
CA MET A 1 -0.79 -27.06 19.89
C MET A 1 -0.68 -26.01 18.79
N THR A 2 0.35 -25.18 18.78
CA THR A 2 0.57 -24.19 17.72
C THR A 2 0.92 -24.91 16.43
N GLU A 3 0.07 -24.83 15.42
CA GLU A 3 0.26 -25.49 14.12
C GLU A 3 1.52 -24.95 13.42
N ALA A 4 2.26 -25.84 12.76
CA ALA A 4 3.42 -25.48 11.96
C ALA A 4 2.98 -24.72 10.69
N TYR A 5 3.79 -23.76 10.25
CA TYR A 5 3.54 -22.97 9.04
C TYR A 5 4.86 -22.52 8.41
N ILE A 6 4.80 -22.05 7.17
CA ILE A 6 5.92 -21.37 6.51
C ILE A 6 5.71 -19.85 6.66
N LEU A 7 6.68 -19.15 7.25
CA LEU A 7 6.70 -17.70 7.34
C LEU A 7 7.64 -17.12 6.30
N PHE A 8 7.09 -16.45 5.31
CA PHE A 8 7.85 -15.62 4.38
C PHE A 8 7.96 -14.19 4.89
N ALA A 9 9.18 -13.66 4.97
CA ALA A 9 9.43 -12.26 5.29
C ALA A 9 10.31 -11.63 4.21
N GLN A 10 9.84 -10.57 3.56
CA GLN A 10 10.53 -9.95 2.42
C GLN A 10 10.87 -8.48 2.68
N HIS A 11 12.15 -8.14 2.53
CA HIS A 11 12.66 -6.79 2.68
C HIS A 11 12.38 -5.92 1.44
N GLY A 12 12.49 -4.60 1.64
CA GLY A 12 12.25 -3.58 0.63
C GLY A 12 13.46 -3.25 -0.26
N TRP A 13 13.32 -2.12 -0.94
CA TRP A 13 14.34 -1.56 -1.84
C TRP A 13 15.57 -1.08 -1.06
N ALA A 14 16.76 -1.27 -1.64
CA ALA A 14 18.03 -0.86 -1.07
C ALA A 14 18.23 -1.37 0.38
N ASP A 15 17.87 -2.64 0.61
CA ASP A 15 17.93 -3.28 1.92
C ASP A 15 18.49 -4.71 1.83
N THR A 16 18.72 -5.34 2.98
CA THR A 16 19.05 -6.76 3.13
C THR A 16 17.98 -7.49 3.94
N ASN A 17 18.09 -8.81 4.04
CA ASN A 17 17.12 -9.62 4.78
C ASN A 17 17.24 -9.52 6.32
N GLN A 18 18.30 -8.91 6.87
CA GLN A 18 18.58 -8.96 8.32
C GLN A 18 17.46 -8.37 9.19
N ALA A 19 16.90 -7.23 8.79
CA ALA A 19 15.83 -6.57 9.53
C ALA A 19 14.53 -7.40 9.50
N MET A 20 14.21 -7.98 8.34
CA MET A 20 13.04 -8.85 8.19
C MET A 20 13.23 -10.21 8.84
N LEU A 21 14.47 -10.71 8.96
CA LEU A 21 14.79 -11.88 9.78
C LEU A 21 14.52 -11.61 11.25
N THR A 22 14.95 -10.45 11.75
CA THR A 22 14.68 -10.02 13.14
C THR A 22 13.18 -9.92 13.42
N LEU A 23 12.39 -9.46 12.45
CA LEU A 23 10.93 -9.46 12.54
C LEU A 23 10.36 -10.88 12.52
N ALA A 24 10.80 -11.72 11.59
CA ALA A 24 10.32 -13.08 11.44
C ALA A 24 10.61 -13.93 12.69
N GLU A 25 11.78 -13.77 13.31
CA GLU A 25 12.15 -14.46 14.55
C GLU A 25 11.27 -14.04 15.74
N GLN A 26 10.82 -12.79 15.79
CA GLN A 26 9.88 -12.31 16.82
C GLN A 26 8.44 -12.80 16.59
N LEU A 27 8.10 -13.14 15.35
CA LEU A 27 6.76 -13.60 14.95
C LEU A 27 6.62 -15.12 14.96
N ALA A 28 7.70 -15.83 14.63
CA ALA A 28 7.72 -17.27 14.48
C ALA A 28 7.55 -17.99 15.81
N VAL A 29 6.74 -19.05 15.80
CA VAL A 29 6.75 -20.06 16.85
C VAL A 29 7.87 -21.08 16.54
N GLU A 30 8.29 -21.88 17.51
CA GLU A 30 9.38 -22.86 17.34
C GLU A 30 9.15 -23.85 16.18
N SER A 31 7.89 -24.16 15.87
CA SER A 31 7.52 -25.07 14.78
C SER A 31 7.42 -24.41 13.40
N ALA A 32 7.61 -23.09 13.30
CA ALA A 32 7.50 -22.37 12.04
C ALA A 32 8.80 -22.47 11.21
N GLN A 33 8.65 -22.69 9.91
CA GLN A 33 9.74 -22.58 8.96
C GLN A 33 9.87 -21.13 8.48
N VAL A 34 10.95 -20.46 8.85
CA VAL A 34 11.21 -19.07 8.45
C VAL A 34 11.99 -19.02 7.13
N VAL A 35 11.47 -18.29 6.15
CA VAL A 35 12.10 -18.05 4.84
C VAL A 35 12.22 -16.55 4.61
N VAL A 36 13.45 -16.04 4.60
CA VAL A 36 13.73 -14.59 4.45
C VAL A 36 14.73 -14.35 3.31
N PRO A 37 14.26 -14.31 2.05
CA PRO A 37 15.10 -14.10 0.89
C PRO A 37 15.92 -12.81 1.01
N CYS A 38 17.22 -12.88 0.71
CA CYS A 38 18.02 -11.69 0.46
C CYS A 38 18.04 -11.42 -1.05
N LEU A 39 17.44 -10.31 -1.47
CA LEU A 39 17.57 -9.82 -2.83
C LEU A 39 18.94 -9.19 -3.00
N ASN A 40 19.50 -9.28 -4.21
CA ASN A 40 20.75 -8.58 -4.50
C ASN A 40 20.49 -7.07 -4.45
N TYR A 41 21.17 -6.38 -3.52
CA TYR A 41 21.03 -4.94 -3.30
C TYR A 41 21.08 -4.15 -4.62
N ALA A 42 22.05 -4.43 -5.49
CA ALA A 42 22.20 -3.71 -6.77
C ALA A 42 21.03 -3.97 -7.74
N MET A 43 20.48 -5.19 -7.74
CA MET A 43 19.32 -5.54 -8.56
C MET A 43 18.07 -4.79 -8.13
N THR A 44 17.97 -4.42 -6.84
CA THR A 44 16.84 -3.63 -6.35
C THR A 44 16.75 -2.23 -6.97
N TRP A 45 17.79 -1.76 -7.66
CA TRP A 45 17.80 -0.46 -8.34
C TRP A 45 17.40 -0.54 -9.82
N LEU A 46 17.34 -1.74 -10.39
CA LEU A 46 17.14 -1.93 -11.83
C LEU A 46 15.65 -2.03 -12.20
N ARG A 47 14.98 -3.12 -11.83
CA ARG A 47 13.56 -3.38 -12.11
C ARG A 47 13.02 -4.34 -11.06
N MET A 48 11.71 -4.29 -10.83
CA MET A 48 11.05 -5.23 -9.91
C MET A 48 10.93 -6.64 -10.48
N ALA A 49 10.76 -6.81 -11.80
CA ALA A 49 10.46 -8.12 -12.39
C ALA A 49 11.46 -9.24 -12.02
N PRO A 50 12.79 -9.06 -12.14
CA PRO A 50 13.74 -10.12 -11.74
C PRO A 50 13.72 -10.42 -10.23
N LEU A 51 13.35 -9.45 -9.40
CA LEU A 51 13.22 -9.64 -7.96
C LEU A 51 11.98 -10.48 -7.64
N ILE A 52 10.88 -10.25 -8.38
CA ILE A 52 9.67 -11.06 -8.29
C ILE A 52 9.99 -12.50 -8.65
N ASP A 53 10.67 -12.73 -9.78
CA ASP A 53 11.04 -14.08 -10.23
C ASP A 53 11.96 -14.79 -9.21
N GLN A 54 12.86 -14.04 -8.54
CA GLN A 54 13.71 -14.60 -7.48
C GLN A 54 12.89 -15.03 -6.26
N VAL A 55 11.96 -14.20 -5.78
CA VAL A 55 11.10 -14.54 -4.63
C VAL A 55 10.16 -15.69 -4.98
N GLU A 56 9.57 -15.67 -6.18
CA GLU A 56 8.71 -16.72 -6.73
C GLU A 56 9.42 -18.07 -6.73
N GLY A 57 10.65 -18.14 -7.26
CA GLY A 57 11.42 -19.38 -7.29
C GLY A 57 11.77 -19.92 -5.90
N GLN A 58 12.09 -19.06 -4.94
CA GLN A 58 12.36 -19.48 -3.56
C GLN A 58 11.09 -19.95 -2.84
N ALA A 59 9.96 -19.25 -3.06
CA ALA A 59 8.67 -19.67 -2.53
C ALA A 59 8.27 -21.03 -3.09
N ALA A 60 8.32 -21.21 -4.42
CA ALA A 60 8.01 -22.47 -5.07
C ALA A 60 8.87 -23.63 -4.54
N ALA A 61 10.16 -23.40 -4.32
CA ALA A 61 11.06 -24.42 -3.74
C ALA A 61 10.65 -24.80 -2.29
N ALA A 62 10.31 -23.82 -1.45
CA ALA A 62 9.85 -24.07 -0.09
C ALA A 62 8.49 -24.80 -0.07
N LEU A 63 7.56 -24.39 -0.92
CA LEU A 63 6.24 -25.01 -1.07
C LEU A 63 6.34 -26.46 -1.58
N ALA A 64 7.31 -26.77 -2.45
CA ALA A 64 7.55 -28.13 -2.92
C ALA A 64 8.12 -29.04 -1.82
N GLN A 65 8.91 -28.50 -0.89
CA GLN A 65 9.44 -29.25 0.24
C GLN A 65 8.40 -29.50 1.33
N GLN A 66 7.44 -28.58 1.47
CA GLN A 66 6.39 -28.62 2.49
C GLN A 66 5.03 -28.35 1.84
N PRO A 67 4.46 -29.32 1.10
CA PRO A 67 3.26 -29.11 0.29
C PRO A 67 1.99 -28.83 1.11
N ASP A 68 1.95 -29.27 2.37
CA ASP A 68 0.74 -29.22 3.20
C ASP A 68 0.76 -28.09 4.24
N LEU A 69 1.89 -27.41 4.43
CA LEU A 69 1.98 -26.36 5.46
C LEU A 69 1.26 -25.08 5.01
N PRO A 70 0.50 -24.43 5.91
CA PRO A 70 -0.05 -23.10 5.66
C PRO A 70 1.06 -22.06 5.54
N LEU A 71 0.73 -20.94 4.90
CA LEU A 71 1.64 -19.84 4.58
C LEU A 71 1.23 -18.58 5.33
N ARG A 72 2.22 -17.91 5.93
CA ARG A 72 2.10 -16.55 6.43
C ARG A 72 3.11 -15.67 5.73
N ILE A 73 2.67 -14.53 5.24
CA ILE A 73 3.50 -13.67 4.39
C ILE A 73 3.56 -12.27 5.01
N VAL A 74 4.76 -11.74 5.18
CA VAL A 74 5.01 -10.37 5.62
C VAL A 74 5.96 -9.70 4.63
N GLY A 75 5.51 -8.61 4.00
CA GLY A 75 6.33 -7.83 3.08
C GLY A 75 6.46 -6.39 3.56
N HIS A 76 7.69 -5.88 3.63
CA HIS A 76 7.96 -4.47 3.92
C HIS A 76 8.21 -3.68 2.64
N SER A 77 7.59 -2.50 2.52
CA SER A 77 7.84 -1.57 1.40
C SER A 77 7.67 -2.28 0.04
N MET A 78 8.67 -2.22 -0.84
CA MET A 78 8.74 -2.96 -2.10
C MET A 78 8.54 -4.48 -1.93
N GLY A 79 8.96 -5.07 -0.81
CA GLY A 79 8.80 -6.49 -0.53
C GLY A 79 7.33 -6.92 -0.48
N GLY A 80 6.45 -6.07 0.04
CA GLY A 80 5.01 -6.32 -0.01
C GLY A 80 4.45 -6.24 -1.43
N LEU A 81 4.95 -5.30 -2.24
CA LEU A 81 4.56 -5.23 -3.66
C LEU A 81 5.01 -6.47 -4.45
N ILE A 82 6.20 -7.01 -4.16
CA ILE A 82 6.67 -8.26 -4.76
C ILE A 82 5.71 -9.40 -4.43
N TRP A 83 5.30 -9.55 -3.16
CA TRP A 83 4.36 -10.60 -2.77
C TRP A 83 2.98 -10.45 -3.38
N LEU A 84 2.49 -9.21 -3.59
CA LEU A 84 1.27 -8.98 -4.36
C LEU A 84 1.38 -9.54 -5.78
N GLU A 85 2.50 -9.33 -6.45
CA GLU A 85 2.73 -9.84 -7.81
C GLU A 85 2.90 -11.37 -7.84
N VAL A 86 3.62 -11.95 -6.87
CA VAL A 86 3.77 -13.41 -6.74
C VAL A 86 2.40 -14.07 -6.52
N LEU A 87 1.60 -13.57 -5.57
CA LEU A 87 0.26 -14.11 -5.33
C LEU A 87 -0.68 -13.87 -6.52
N ASN A 88 -0.50 -12.76 -7.25
CA ASN A 88 -1.28 -12.50 -8.46
C ASN A 88 -1.00 -13.53 -9.56
N ARG A 89 0.26 -13.99 -9.69
CA ARG A 89 0.68 -15.06 -10.62
C ARG A 89 0.27 -16.46 -10.18
N HIS A 90 0.12 -16.68 -8.87
CA HIS A 90 -0.16 -17.99 -8.27
C HIS A 90 -1.47 -18.02 -7.46
N PRO A 91 -2.64 -17.85 -8.10
CA PRO A 91 -3.94 -17.98 -7.42
C PRO A 91 -4.15 -19.35 -6.78
N GLU A 92 -3.48 -20.40 -7.27
CA GLU A 92 -3.50 -21.75 -6.70
C GLU A 92 -2.84 -21.84 -5.32
N TRP A 93 -2.01 -20.87 -4.93
CA TRP A 93 -1.42 -20.83 -3.57
C TRP A 93 -2.37 -20.22 -2.53
N TRP A 94 -3.37 -19.46 -2.95
CA TRP A 94 -4.23 -18.67 -2.06
C TRP A 94 -4.91 -19.49 -0.96
N PRO A 95 -5.45 -20.70 -1.23
CA PRO A 95 -6.08 -21.51 -0.18
C PRO A 95 -5.13 -21.90 0.97
N ARG A 96 -3.81 -21.82 0.75
CA ARG A 96 -2.79 -22.10 1.77
C ARG A 96 -2.35 -20.84 2.53
N VAL A 97 -2.64 -19.64 2.04
CA VAL A 97 -2.21 -18.40 2.69
C VAL A 97 -3.20 -18.03 3.78
N GLU A 98 -2.77 -18.18 5.04
CA GLU A 98 -3.58 -17.79 6.20
C GLU A 98 -3.63 -16.26 6.34
N PHE A 99 -2.49 -15.61 6.15
CA PHE A 99 -2.33 -14.18 6.40
C PHE A 99 -1.34 -13.54 5.44
N LEU A 100 -1.74 -12.37 4.90
CA LEU A 100 -0.86 -11.44 4.21
C LEU A 100 -0.74 -10.15 5.02
N VAL A 101 0.49 -9.74 5.33
CA VAL A 101 0.77 -8.47 6.00
C VAL A 101 1.65 -7.61 5.10
N LEU A 102 1.20 -6.38 4.84
CA LEU A 102 1.92 -5.37 4.09
C LEU A 102 2.33 -4.24 5.05
N VAL A 103 3.63 -4.02 5.21
CA VAL A 103 4.17 -3.05 6.16
C VAL A 103 4.84 -1.90 5.40
N GLY A 104 4.24 -0.71 5.44
CA GLY A 104 4.74 0.46 4.72
C GLY A 104 4.82 0.25 3.20
N SER A 105 4.04 -0.67 2.64
CA SER A 105 4.06 -0.98 1.20
C SER A 105 3.25 0.05 0.41
N PRO A 106 3.82 0.73 -0.61
CA PRO A 106 3.09 1.71 -1.40
C PRO A 106 2.20 1.03 -2.45
N VAL A 107 1.11 0.40 -2.00
CA VAL A 107 0.16 -0.33 -2.84
C VAL A 107 -0.48 0.57 -3.91
N GLY A 108 -0.78 1.82 -3.60
CA GLY A 108 -1.25 2.84 -4.54
C GLY A 108 -0.17 3.43 -5.46
N GLY A 109 1.07 2.95 -5.34
CA GLY A 109 2.23 3.56 -5.95
C GLY A 109 2.84 4.64 -5.05
N ALA A 110 4.11 4.96 -5.29
CA ALA A 110 4.79 6.09 -4.65
C ALA A 110 5.46 6.97 -5.71
N ASP A 111 5.30 8.30 -5.58
CA ASP A 111 6.14 9.25 -6.31
C ASP A 111 7.49 9.38 -5.60
N LEU A 112 8.35 8.39 -5.84
CA LEU A 112 9.76 8.42 -5.43
C LEU A 112 10.61 9.29 -6.37
N GLY A 113 9.99 10.07 -7.28
CA GLY A 113 10.69 10.94 -8.23
C GLY A 113 11.66 11.90 -7.53
N ARG A 114 11.32 12.37 -6.32
CA ARG A 114 12.25 13.23 -5.53
C ARG A 114 13.45 12.50 -4.94
N MET A 115 13.40 11.17 -4.76
CA MET A 115 14.53 10.40 -4.25
C MET A 115 15.50 9.95 -5.36
N LEU A 116 15.04 9.81 -6.60
CA LEU A 116 15.78 9.08 -7.63
C LEU A 116 15.84 9.73 -9.02
N ASP A 117 14.94 10.66 -9.33
CA ASP A 117 14.85 11.19 -10.69
C ASP A 117 14.42 12.66 -10.68
N PRO A 118 15.37 13.60 -10.52
CA PRO A 118 15.11 15.03 -10.57
C PRO A 118 14.45 15.50 -11.88
N LEU A 119 14.46 14.66 -12.92
CA LEU A 119 13.94 14.94 -14.26
C LEU A 119 12.63 14.18 -14.57
N GLN A 120 12.09 13.38 -13.63
CA GLN A 120 10.83 12.64 -13.77
C GLN A 120 10.73 11.76 -15.05
N VAL A 121 11.85 11.19 -15.49
CA VAL A 121 11.92 10.35 -16.71
C VAL A 121 11.39 8.93 -16.48
N GLY A 122 11.22 8.50 -15.22
CA GLY A 122 10.51 7.25 -14.91
C GLY A 122 11.24 6.00 -15.40
N VAL A 123 12.56 5.94 -15.19
CA VAL A 123 13.38 4.80 -15.60
C VAL A 123 13.82 4.01 -14.37
N GLY A 124 13.81 2.68 -14.47
CA GLY A 124 14.23 1.76 -13.41
C GLY A 124 13.14 1.37 -12.39
N VAL A 125 13.57 0.99 -11.18
CA VAL A 125 12.68 0.53 -10.09
C VAL A 125 11.67 1.60 -9.65
N ALA A 126 12.02 2.89 -9.77
CA ALA A 126 11.15 4.01 -9.38
C ALA A 126 9.81 3.99 -10.14
N ALA A 127 9.85 3.70 -11.45
CA ALA A 127 8.64 3.57 -12.25
C ALA A 127 7.82 2.34 -11.88
N ASP A 128 8.47 1.24 -11.49
CA ASP A 128 7.76 0.05 -11.02
C ASP A 128 7.11 0.30 -9.65
N LEU A 129 7.76 1.05 -8.76
CA LEU A 129 7.23 1.47 -7.46
C LEU A 129 6.11 2.52 -7.57
N GLY A 130 6.10 3.31 -8.64
CA GLY A 130 5.03 4.26 -8.94
C GLY A 130 3.74 3.63 -9.50
N ARG A 131 3.75 2.34 -9.85
CA ARG A 131 2.54 1.67 -10.37
C ARG A 131 1.54 1.37 -9.25
N ASP A 132 0.29 1.74 -9.49
CA ASP A 132 -0.85 1.37 -8.66
C ASP A 132 -1.11 -0.15 -8.76
N ARG A 133 -1.12 -0.83 -7.61
CA ARG A 133 -1.40 -2.25 -7.41
C ARG A 133 -2.62 -2.50 -6.54
N ARG A 134 -3.43 -1.48 -6.23
CA ARG A 134 -4.63 -1.60 -5.40
C ARG A 134 -5.62 -2.60 -5.95
N ALA A 135 -5.80 -2.68 -7.28
CA ALA A 135 -6.70 -3.66 -7.89
C ALA A 135 -6.26 -5.12 -7.60
N ILE A 136 -4.94 -5.38 -7.70
CA ILE A 136 -4.36 -6.68 -7.35
C ILE A 136 -4.54 -6.96 -5.86
N ALA A 137 -4.17 -5.98 -5.01
CA ALA A 137 -4.26 -6.11 -3.56
C ALA A 137 -5.71 -6.30 -3.07
N ALA A 138 -6.68 -5.60 -3.64
CA ALA A 138 -8.10 -5.72 -3.29
C ALA A 138 -8.65 -7.11 -3.64
N ARG A 139 -8.25 -7.66 -4.79
CA ARG A 139 -8.64 -9.02 -5.21
C ARG A 139 -8.05 -10.08 -4.29
N ILE A 140 -6.79 -9.91 -3.88
CA ILE A 140 -6.12 -10.79 -2.90
C ILE A 140 -6.81 -10.66 -1.55
N ALA A 141 -7.03 -9.44 -1.05
CA ALA A 141 -7.64 -9.18 0.26
C ALA A 141 -9.11 -9.64 0.36
N ALA A 142 -9.81 -9.78 -0.78
CA ALA A 142 -11.13 -10.39 -0.82
C ALA A 142 -11.13 -11.91 -0.56
N ALA A 143 -9.99 -12.58 -0.75
CA ALA A 143 -9.85 -14.02 -0.58
C ALA A 143 -8.91 -14.42 0.57
N ILE A 144 -7.96 -13.56 0.92
CA ILE A 144 -6.91 -13.82 1.90
C ILE A 144 -7.00 -12.74 2.99
N PRO A 145 -7.08 -13.11 4.28
CA PRO A 145 -6.97 -12.15 5.38
C PRO A 145 -5.72 -11.28 5.22
N THR A 146 -5.95 -9.98 4.99
CA THR A 146 -4.88 -9.03 4.69
C THR A 146 -4.87 -7.87 5.70
N LEU A 147 -3.69 -7.58 6.24
CA LEU A 147 -3.43 -6.42 7.09
C LEU A 147 -2.45 -5.47 6.39
N SER A 148 -2.78 -4.19 6.33
CA SER A 148 -1.86 -3.13 5.96
C SER A 148 -1.48 -2.29 7.18
N ILE A 149 -0.17 -2.10 7.42
CA ILE A 149 0.38 -1.31 8.51
C ILE A 149 1.15 -0.12 7.92
N ALA A 150 0.75 1.09 8.28
CA ALA A 150 1.44 2.33 7.92
C ALA A 150 2.21 2.89 9.12
N GLY A 151 3.34 3.55 8.85
CA GLY A 151 3.96 4.49 9.79
C GLY A 151 3.47 5.91 9.53
N ASP A 152 3.51 6.77 10.54
CA ASP A 152 3.19 8.18 10.41
C ASP A 152 4.05 9.03 11.35
N VAL A 153 4.94 9.87 10.81
CA VAL A 153 5.81 10.77 11.59
C VAL A 153 5.47 12.25 11.41
N ASP A 154 4.74 12.60 10.35
CA ASP A 154 4.45 14.00 9.97
C ASP A 154 2.95 14.27 9.73
N GLY A 155 2.09 13.33 10.12
CA GLY A 155 0.65 13.43 9.97
C GLY A 155 0.18 13.02 8.56
N GLY A 156 0.85 12.09 7.90
CA GLY A 156 0.45 11.57 6.59
C GLY A 156 1.53 10.77 5.84
N SER A 157 2.74 10.63 6.39
CA SER A 157 3.81 9.82 5.83
C SER A 157 4.72 9.24 6.92
N ASP A 158 5.36 8.12 6.62
CA ASP A 158 6.45 7.56 7.41
C ASP A 158 7.83 8.19 7.08
N GLY A 159 7.83 9.29 6.31
CA GLY A 159 9.02 9.98 5.81
C GLY A 159 9.48 9.51 4.42
N THR A 160 8.94 8.39 3.92
CA THR A 160 9.22 7.87 2.57
C THR A 160 7.93 7.61 1.80
N ILE A 161 6.99 6.91 2.43
CA ILE A 161 5.74 6.43 1.86
C ILE A 161 4.57 7.19 2.51
N THR A 162 3.59 7.59 1.70
CA THR A 162 2.38 8.23 2.24
C THR A 162 1.48 7.18 2.85
N VAL A 163 0.85 7.52 3.98
CA VAL A 163 -0.14 6.65 4.63
C VAL A 163 -1.22 6.22 3.63
N GLU A 164 -1.67 7.14 2.78
CA GLU A 164 -2.72 6.88 1.80
C GLU A 164 -2.33 5.79 0.78
N SER A 165 -1.09 5.81 0.28
CA SER A 165 -0.59 4.80 -0.66
C SER A 165 -0.54 3.39 -0.08
N THR A 166 -0.53 3.23 1.25
CA THR A 166 -0.46 1.91 1.90
C THR A 166 -1.82 1.22 2.03
N ARG A 167 -2.93 1.95 1.87
CA ARG A 167 -4.27 1.42 2.09
C ARG A 167 -4.62 0.31 1.10
N VAL A 168 -5.20 -0.79 1.60
CA VAL A 168 -5.65 -1.94 0.79
C VAL A 168 -7.16 -2.09 0.94
N PRO A 169 -7.96 -1.92 -0.12
CA PRO A 169 -9.39 -2.23 -0.06
C PRO A 169 -9.62 -3.69 0.34
N ASN A 170 -10.69 -3.96 1.08
CA ASN A 170 -11.03 -5.26 1.69
C ASN A 170 -10.06 -5.74 2.80
N GLY A 171 -8.92 -5.09 3.00
CA GLY A 171 -7.98 -5.38 4.07
C GLY A 171 -8.26 -4.61 5.35
N GLN A 172 -7.72 -5.10 6.47
CA GLN A 172 -7.62 -4.32 7.71
C GLN A 172 -6.47 -3.32 7.61
N PHE A 173 -6.56 -2.21 8.34
CA PHE A 173 -5.61 -1.12 8.26
C PHE A 173 -5.28 -0.53 9.63
N VAL A 174 -3.98 -0.41 9.92
CA VAL A 174 -3.47 0.21 11.14
C VAL A 174 -2.44 1.27 10.77
N CYS A 175 -2.54 2.44 11.41
CA CYS A 175 -1.56 3.52 11.28
C CYS A 175 -0.84 3.73 12.62
N LEU A 176 0.49 3.57 12.61
CA LEU A 176 1.34 3.67 13.80
C LEU A 176 2.05 5.03 13.83
N GLY A 177 1.49 5.95 14.61
CA GLY A 177 2.10 7.26 14.86
C GLY A 177 3.49 7.16 15.51
N GLY A 178 4.39 8.04 15.09
CA GLY A 178 5.77 8.16 15.56
C GLY A 178 6.78 7.19 14.92
N LEU A 179 6.36 6.34 13.98
CA LEU A 179 7.26 5.38 13.33
C LEU A 179 7.59 5.79 11.89
N ASN A 180 8.89 5.97 11.63
CA ASN A 180 9.39 6.21 10.27
C ASN A 180 9.52 4.91 9.47
N HIS A 181 9.71 5.05 8.15
CA HIS A 181 9.73 3.93 7.21
C HIS A 181 10.70 2.80 7.59
N ALA A 182 11.90 3.17 8.05
CA ALA A 182 12.95 2.22 8.37
C ALA A 182 12.68 1.46 9.68
N ALA A 183 12.04 2.10 10.66
CA ALA A 183 11.67 1.51 11.94
C ALA A 183 10.59 0.42 11.77
N LEU A 184 9.69 0.58 10.79
CA LEU A 184 8.59 -0.37 10.56
C LEU A 184 9.06 -1.82 10.31
N ARG A 185 10.31 -2.04 9.90
CA ARG A 185 10.85 -3.37 9.57
C ARG A 185 10.91 -4.33 10.74
N TYR A 186 11.00 -3.86 11.99
CA TYR A 186 11.17 -4.73 13.16
C TYR A 186 10.68 -4.11 14.49
N HIS A 187 9.99 -2.97 14.45
CA HIS A 187 9.57 -2.29 15.67
C HIS A 187 8.58 -3.17 16.48
N PRO A 188 8.68 -3.24 17.83
CA PRO A 188 7.80 -4.07 18.65
C PRO A 188 6.30 -3.82 18.43
N ARG A 189 5.89 -2.54 18.32
CA ARG A 189 4.49 -2.20 17.96
C ARG A 189 4.03 -2.79 16.61
N VAL A 190 4.92 -3.02 15.64
CA VAL A 190 4.56 -3.71 14.39
C VAL A 190 4.34 -5.19 14.66
N VAL A 191 5.24 -5.83 15.42
CA VAL A 191 5.11 -7.22 15.86
C VAL A 191 3.79 -7.43 16.59
N ASP A 192 3.44 -6.56 17.54
CA ASP A 192 2.21 -6.63 18.31
C ASP A 192 0.97 -6.63 17.42
N GLN A 193 0.92 -5.76 16.40
CA GLN A 193 -0.22 -5.70 15.47
C GLN A 193 -0.31 -6.98 14.64
N ILE A 194 0.81 -7.50 14.16
CA ILE A 194 0.83 -8.74 13.36
C ILE A 194 0.37 -9.93 14.21
N GLN A 195 0.85 -10.04 15.44
CA GLN A 195 0.44 -11.12 16.35
C GLN A 195 -1.05 -11.05 16.72
N GLN A 196 -1.56 -9.84 17.00
CA GLN A 196 -2.99 -9.65 17.25
C GLN A 196 -3.82 -10.04 16.02
N PHE A 197 -3.39 -9.66 14.82
CA PHE A 197 -4.05 -10.04 13.58
C PHE A 197 -4.06 -11.55 13.37
N TRP A 198 -2.92 -12.23 13.57
CA TRP A 198 -2.83 -13.69 13.46
C TRP A 198 -3.63 -14.44 14.52
N ALA A 199 -3.86 -13.83 15.68
CA ALA A 199 -4.74 -14.34 16.72
C ALA A 199 -6.23 -14.08 16.44
N GLY A 200 -6.58 -13.50 15.29
CA GLY A 200 -7.96 -13.26 14.86
C GLY A 200 -8.59 -11.99 15.41
N HIS A 201 -7.80 -11.08 15.99
CA HIS A 201 -8.33 -9.78 16.42
C HIS A 201 -8.67 -8.91 15.21
N ASN A 202 -9.83 -8.27 15.27
CA ASN A 202 -10.20 -7.21 14.32
C ASN A 202 -9.55 -5.90 14.75
N LEU A 203 -8.48 -5.50 14.06
CA LEU A 203 -7.72 -4.27 14.30
C LEU A 203 -8.40 -3.05 13.69
N SER A 204 -9.15 -3.25 12.61
CA SER A 204 -10.04 -2.25 12.03
C SER A 204 -11.20 -2.95 11.32
N ALA A 205 -12.25 -2.20 10.99
CA ALA A 205 -13.14 -2.62 9.92
C ALA A 205 -12.34 -2.71 8.60
N PRO A 206 -12.68 -3.64 7.70
CA PRO A 206 -12.10 -3.66 6.36
C PRO A 206 -12.29 -2.31 5.68
N LEU A 207 -11.27 -1.84 4.98
CA LEU A 207 -11.38 -0.63 4.18
C LEU A 207 -12.36 -0.89 3.02
N LEU A 208 -13.50 -0.22 3.06
CA LEU A 208 -14.46 -0.27 1.97
C LEU A 208 -13.98 0.60 0.79
N PRO A 209 -14.18 0.16 -0.46
CA PRO A 209 -14.03 1.04 -1.62
C PRO A 209 -14.93 2.26 -1.46
N HIS A 210 -14.40 3.44 -1.80
CA HIS A 210 -15.17 4.68 -1.78
C HIS A 210 -15.29 5.17 -3.22
N VAL A 211 -16.51 5.13 -3.78
CA VAL A 211 -16.76 5.36 -5.21
C VAL A 211 -16.09 6.64 -5.72
N VAL A 212 -16.27 7.76 -5.01
CA VAL A 212 -15.63 9.04 -5.40
C VAL A 212 -14.10 8.97 -5.34
N VAL A 213 -13.52 8.32 -4.33
CA VAL A 213 -12.06 8.15 -4.23
C VAL A 213 -11.54 7.29 -5.39
N ASP A 214 -12.25 6.21 -5.71
CA ASP A 214 -11.88 5.33 -6.81
C ASP A 214 -11.94 6.07 -8.15
N GLN A 215 -13.00 6.86 -8.38
CA GLN A 215 -13.12 7.70 -9.56
C GLN A 215 -12.04 8.79 -9.63
N LEU A 216 -11.69 9.42 -8.49
CA LEU A 216 -10.57 10.37 -8.42
C LEU A 216 -9.25 9.71 -8.81
N ARG A 217 -8.99 8.48 -8.35
CA ARG A 217 -7.78 7.71 -8.71
C ARG A 217 -7.73 7.31 -10.18
N GLN A 218 -8.88 7.16 -10.84
CA GLN A 218 -8.94 6.89 -12.29
C GLN A 218 -8.60 8.11 -13.16
N ILE A 219 -8.50 9.31 -12.57
CA ILE A 219 -8.06 10.50 -13.30
C ILE A 219 -6.60 10.27 -13.75
N PRO A 220 -6.30 10.39 -15.06
CA PRO A 220 -4.93 10.22 -15.55
C PRO A 220 -3.94 11.10 -14.79
N GLY A 221 -2.85 10.49 -14.30
CA GLY A 221 -1.80 11.19 -13.55
C GLY A 221 -2.13 11.53 -12.10
N MET A 222 -3.27 11.09 -11.57
CA MET A 222 -3.59 11.20 -10.15
C MET A 222 -2.60 10.36 -9.33
N THR A 223 -2.01 10.98 -8.33
CA THR A 223 -1.05 10.34 -7.41
C THR A 223 -1.45 10.62 -5.97
N ASP A 224 -1.45 9.60 -5.12
CA ASP A 224 -1.76 9.78 -3.69
C ASP A 224 -0.77 10.74 -3.02
N ALA A 225 -1.31 11.63 -2.19
CA ALA A 225 -0.54 12.72 -1.58
C ALA A 225 -0.71 12.75 -0.07
N HIS A 226 0.23 13.43 0.58
CA HIS A 226 0.10 13.78 1.99
C HIS A 226 -1.02 14.80 2.23
N ARG A 227 -1.82 14.61 3.29
CA ARG A 227 -2.92 15.51 3.70
C ARG A 227 -2.52 16.89 4.28
N ARG A 228 -1.24 17.28 4.29
CA ARG A 228 -0.75 18.41 5.10
C ARG A 228 -1.33 19.76 4.66
N GLU A 229 -1.69 19.87 3.39
CA GLU A 229 -2.23 21.08 2.78
C GLU A 229 -3.77 21.07 2.73
N PHE A 230 -4.42 20.05 3.31
CA PHE A 230 -5.87 19.92 3.32
C PHE A 230 -6.55 21.13 3.97
N SER A 231 -6.01 21.64 5.08
CA SER A 231 -6.54 22.83 5.77
C SER A 231 -6.45 24.13 4.94
N ARG A 232 -5.67 24.13 3.86
CA ARG A 232 -5.52 25.27 2.94
C ARG A 232 -6.35 25.10 1.67
N ALA A 233 -6.99 23.95 1.49
CA ALA A 233 -7.80 23.68 0.33
C ALA A 233 -9.12 24.44 0.41
N THR A 234 -9.58 24.94 -0.74
CA THR A 234 -10.86 25.62 -0.87
C THR A 234 -11.92 24.65 -1.39
N PRO A 235 -13.13 24.61 -0.81
CA PRO A 235 -14.23 23.80 -1.32
C PRO A 235 -14.48 24.05 -2.80
N TRP A 236 -14.66 22.96 -3.56
CA TRP A 236 -14.96 23.00 -4.98
C TRP A 236 -16.36 22.42 -5.28
N HIS A 237 -16.71 21.30 -4.64
CA HIS A 237 -18.04 20.69 -4.76
C HIS A 237 -18.40 19.90 -3.50
N THR A 238 -19.67 19.92 -3.12
CA THR A 238 -20.22 19.12 -2.00
C THR A 238 -21.31 18.20 -2.56
N PHE A 239 -21.19 16.91 -2.29
CA PHE A 239 -22.12 15.88 -2.72
C PHE A 239 -23.31 15.77 -1.77
N ALA A 240 -24.36 15.05 -2.20
CA ALA A 240 -25.60 14.91 -1.45
C ALA A 240 -25.42 14.16 -0.11
N ASP A 241 -24.42 13.27 -0.02
CA ASP A 241 -24.04 12.55 1.20
C ASP A 241 -23.19 13.40 2.17
N GLY A 242 -22.98 14.68 1.85
CA GLY A 242 -22.18 15.61 2.65
C GLY A 242 -20.68 15.49 2.42
N THR A 243 -20.20 14.55 1.60
CA THR A 243 -18.78 14.52 1.22
C THR A 243 -18.42 15.72 0.37
N GLN A 244 -17.18 16.21 0.48
CA GLN A 244 -16.74 17.43 -0.19
C GLN A 244 -15.39 17.27 -0.87
N ILE A 245 -15.33 17.64 -2.15
CA ILE A 245 -14.08 17.85 -2.88
C ILE A 245 -13.59 19.27 -2.61
N SER A 246 -12.34 19.36 -2.18
CA SER A 246 -11.62 20.62 -1.96
C SER A 246 -10.33 20.62 -2.77
N LEU A 247 -9.96 21.78 -3.31
CA LEU A 247 -8.80 21.95 -4.17
C LEU A 247 -7.79 22.89 -3.55
N TRP A 248 -6.51 22.57 -3.71
CA TRP A 248 -5.43 23.47 -3.36
C TRP A 248 -4.41 23.52 -4.50
N ARG A 249 -3.81 24.68 -4.71
CA ARG A 249 -2.71 24.83 -5.68
C ARG A 249 -1.44 25.17 -4.92
N SER A 250 -0.42 24.34 -5.11
CA SER A 250 0.87 24.56 -4.47
C SER A 250 1.55 25.82 -5.03
N PRO A 251 2.56 26.38 -4.34
CA PRO A 251 3.36 27.49 -4.86
C PRO A 251 4.03 27.19 -6.21
N PHE A 252 4.29 25.91 -6.50
CA PHE A 252 4.83 25.45 -7.79
C PHE A 252 3.73 25.20 -8.84
N GLY A 253 2.49 25.59 -8.55
CA GLY A 253 1.37 25.48 -9.48
C GLY A 253 0.80 24.08 -9.65
N ILE A 254 1.19 23.10 -8.81
CA ILE A 254 0.67 21.73 -8.81
C ILE A 254 -0.71 21.70 -8.17
N HIS A 255 -1.66 21.02 -8.79
CA HIS A 255 -3.02 20.89 -8.28
C HIS A 255 -3.15 19.70 -7.35
N HIS A 256 -3.65 19.96 -6.15
CA HIS A 256 -4.02 18.96 -5.16
C HIS A 256 -5.53 18.87 -5.05
N VAL A 257 -6.01 17.65 -4.87
CA VAL A 257 -7.43 17.30 -4.69
C VAL A 257 -7.56 16.56 -3.37
N PHE A 258 -8.53 17.00 -2.57
CA PHE A 258 -8.88 16.34 -1.32
C PHE A 258 -10.35 15.94 -1.36
N LEU A 259 -10.67 14.80 -0.75
CA LEU A 259 -12.05 14.43 -0.42
C LEU A 259 -12.18 14.40 1.10
N SER A 260 -13.27 14.96 1.60
CA SER A 260 -13.58 14.97 3.03
C SER A 260 -14.97 14.42 3.30
N SER A 261 -15.14 13.82 4.48
CA SER A 261 -16.44 13.36 4.99
C SER A 261 -17.32 14.55 5.40
N GLN A 262 -18.59 14.28 5.67
CA GLN A 262 -19.50 15.26 6.26
C GLN A 262 -18.98 15.82 7.59
N ASP A 263 -18.27 15.01 8.37
CA ASP A 263 -17.68 15.38 9.65
C ASP A 263 -16.35 16.16 9.51
N GLY A 264 -15.87 16.35 8.28
CA GLY A 264 -14.64 17.10 7.98
C GLY A 264 -13.36 16.27 8.00
N ASP A 265 -13.46 14.94 8.14
CA ASP A 265 -12.30 14.06 8.07
C ASP A 265 -11.77 13.95 6.64
N CYS A 266 -10.46 14.05 6.45
CA CYS A 266 -9.82 13.85 5.15
C CYS A 266 -9.88 12.36 4.76
N LEU A 267 -10.78 12.02 3.83
CA LEU A 267 -10.96 10.67 3.30
C LEU A 267 -9.94 10.32 2.22
N TYR A 268 -9.51 11.32 1.44
CA TYR A 268 -8.56 11.13 0.35
C TYR A 268 -7.75 12.40 0.10
N SER A 269 -6.52 12.22 -0.37
CA SER A 269 -5.61 13.28 -0.75
C SER A 269 -4.80 12.82 -1.96
N GLY A 270 -4.84 13.60 -3.04
CA GLY A 270 -4.12 13.32 -4.28
C GLY A 270 -3.61 14.60 -4.95
N TYR A 271 -2.75 14.44 -5.96
CA TYR A 271 -2.33 15.53 -6.82
C TYR A 271 -2.14 15.05 -8.26
N VAL A 272 -2.12 16.01 -9.18
CA VAL A 272 -1.74 15.78 -10.57
C VAL A 272 -0.57 16.68 -10.97
N GLY A 273 0.38 16.12 -11.70
CA GLY A 273 1.44 16.88 -12.34
C GLY A 273 0.91 17.81 -13.44
N TRP A 274 1.71 18.78 -13.87
CA TRP A 274 1.29 19.79 -14.86
C TRP A 274 0.74 19.17 -16.15
N LEU A 275 1.36 18.10 -16.64
CA LEU A 275 0.97 17.37 -17.85
C LEU A 275 -0.47 16.83 -17.81
N HIS A 276 -1.02 16.61 -16.62
CA HIS A 276 -2.33 15.98 -16.43
C HIS A 276 -3.38 16.96 -15.89
N THR A 277 -3.08 18.25 -15.83
CA THR A 277 -3.99 19.28 -15.30
C THR A 277 -5.33 19.32 -16.04
N GLU A 278 -5.30 19.20 -17.37
CA GLU A 278 -6.53 19.20 -18.17
C GLU A 278 -7.39 17.97 -17.88
N ALA A 279 -6.77 16.79 -17.83
CA ALA A 279 -7.43 15.53 -17.51
C ALA A 279 -8.07 15.57 -16.10
N MET A 280 -7.41 16.19 -15.12
CA MET A 280 -7.99 16.44 -13.80
C MET A 280 -9.26 17.28 -13.87
N TRP A 281 -9.24 18.41 -14.59
CA TRP A 281 -10.42 19.25 -14.70
C TRP A 281 -11.58 18.56 -15.43
N GLN A 282 -11.29 17.75 -16.44
CA GLN A 282 -12.29 16.93 -17.12
C GLN A 282 -12.89 15.88 -16.16
N GLY A 283 -12.05 15.15 -15.43
CA GLY A 283 -12.49 14.14 -14.46
C GLY A 283 -13.31 14.72 -13.32
N LEU A 284 -12.91 15.86 -12.75
CA LEU A 284 -13.68 16.55 -11.71
C LEU A 284 -15.05 17.01 -12.24
N LYS A 285 -15.11 17.57 -13.45
CA LYS A 285 -16.39 17.96 -14.07
C LYS A 285 -17.31 16.77 -14.31
N ALA A 286 -16.77 15.62 -14.74
CA ALA A 286 -17.53 14.39 -14.91
C ALA A 286 -18.10 13.89 -13.57
N LEU A 287 -17.27 13.85 -12.52
CA LEU A 287 -17.69 13.50 -11.16
C LEU A 287 -18.89 14.33 -10.67
N ARG A 288 -18.84 15.65 -10.91
CA ARG A 288 -19.93 16.55 -10.54
C ARG A 288 -21.19 16.28 -11.35
N ALA A 289 -21.07 16.07 -12.65
CA ALA A 289 -22.22 15.79 -13.52
C ALA A 289 -22.91 14.47 -13.15
N ASP A 290 -22.14 13.43 -12.85
CA ASP A 290 -22.67 12.13 -12.42
C ASP A 290 -23.42 12.25 -11.09
N ALA A 291 -22.91 13.07 -10.16
CA ALA A 291 -23.56 13.33 -8.89
C ALA A 291 -24.87 14.13 -9.02
N GLU A 292 -24.94 15.07 -9.96
CA GLU A 292 -26.15 15.84 -10.26
C GLU A 292 -27.25 14.94 -10.88
N LEU A 293 -26.87 13.93 -11.66
CA LEU A 293 -27.81 12.97 -12.27
C LEU A 293 -28.41 11.96 -11.29
N LEU A 294 -27.77 11.73 -10.14
CA LEU A 294 -28.20 10.79 -9.10
C LEU A 294 -29.10 11.42 -8.03
N GLN A 295 -29.43 12.72 -8.13
CA GLN A 295 -30.39 13.34 -7.22
C GLN A 295 -31.82 13.01 -7.64
N PRO A 296 -32.67 12.47 -6.75
CA PRO A 296 -34.11 12.43 -7.03
C PRO A 296 -34.62 13.87 -7.05
N GLY A 297 -35.24 14.25 -8.18
CA GLY A 297 -35.90 15.56 -8.35
C GLY A 297 -37.08 15.77 -7.44
#